data_AF-A0A539E160-F1
#
_entry.id   AF-A0A539E160-F1
#
_cell.length_a   1.000
_cell.length_b   1.000
_cell.length_c   1.000
_cell.angle_alpha   90.00
_cell.angle_beta   90.00
_cell.angle_gamma   90.00
#
_symmetry.space_group_name_H-M   'P 1'
#
loop_
_entity.id
_entity.type
_entity.pdbx_description
1 polymer ?
#
loop_
_entity_poly.entity_id
_entity_poly.type
_entity_poly.pdbx_seq_one_letter_code
_entity_poly.pdbx_strand_id
1 'polypeptide(L)'
;SPNSALTLLFTSVIGSAINLPLYRTRSERPLPEQIPLAFRGLLRQSQPPFTGMTVVAINVGGALVPLFFSFYLFQNSDIDLFTTLSATLVMTVLCYGVSRPIPGLGIAMPIFIAPIAAALISVIIDPAHSAPLAYISGTLGVLIGADLLRLNQIKKIGAPMASIGGAGTFDGIFITGIVAVLLA
;
A
#
# COMPACT_ATOMS: atom_id res chain seq x y z
N SER A 1 13.00 -19.22 -4.33
CA SER A 1 14.08 -19.65 -3.40
C SER A 1 14.28 -18.57 -2.32
N PRO A 2 14.86 -18.89 -1.16
CA PRO A 2 15.08 -17.91 -0.08
C PRO A 2 15.85 -16.67 -0.51
N ASN A 3 16.81 -16.84 -1.43
CA ASN A 3 17.60 -15.73 -1.98
C ASN A 3 16.75 -14.74 -2.79
N SER A 4 15.79 -15.22 -3.60
CA SER A 4 14.89 -14.35 -4.36
C SER A 4 13.98 -13.52 -3.47
N ALA A 5 13.52 -14.10 -2.35
CA ALA A 5 12.70 -13.39 -1.37
C ALA A 5 13.49 -12.29 -0.64
N LEU A 6 14.74 -12.57 -0.26
CA LEU A 6 15.64 -11.57 0.32
C LEU A 6 15.95 -10.44 -0.65
N THR A 7 16.23 -10.75 -1.92
CA THR A 7 16.45 -9.72 -2.95
C THR A 7 15.23 -8.82 -3.08
N LEU A 8 14.03 -9.40 -3.17
CA LEU A 8 12.79 -8.63 -3.24
C LEU A 8 12.59 -7.74 -2.02
N LEU A 9 12.90 -8.24 -0.83
CA LEU A 9 12.79 -7.49 0.42
C LEU A 9 13.75 -6.29 0.42
N PHE A 10 15.02 -6.48 0.08
CA PHE A 10 15.99 -5.39 -0.01
C PHE A 10 15.65 -4.39 -1.12
N THR A 11 15.23 -4.87 -2.29
CA THR A 11 14.80 -3.99 -3.40
C THR A 11 13.58 -3.17 -2.99
N SER A 12 12.63 -3.74 -2.24
CA SER A 12 11.46 -3.02 -1.74
C SER A 12 11.84 -1.99 -0.68
N VAL A 13 12.76 -2.31 0.25
CA VAL A 13 13.22 -1.36 1.28
C VAL A 13 14.02 -0.21 0.67
N ILE A 14 14.95 -0.49 -0.24
CA ILE A 14 15.75 0.56 -0.90
C ILE A 14 14.86 1.40 -1.82
N GLY A 15 14.00 0.73 -2.58
CA GLY A 15 13.05 1.39 -3.48
C GLY A 15 12.02 2.24 -2.75
N SER A 16 11.72 1.98 -1.47
CA SER A 16 10.71 2.74 -0.74
C SER A 16 11.11 4.19 -0.47
N ALA A 17 12.41 4.49 -0.50
CA ALA A 17 12.94 5.85 -0.44
C ALA A 17 12.67 6.66 -1.74
N ILE A 18 12.30 6.00 -2.83
CA ILE A 18 12.16 6.61 -4.16
C ILE A 18 10.68 6.81 -4.48
N ASN A 19 10.29 8.07 -4.66
CA ASN A 19 8.94 8.46 -5.08
C ASN A 19 9.00 9.11 -6.46
N LEU A 20 8.32 8.52 -7.44
CA LEU A 20 8.25 9.05 -8.80
C LEU A 20 7.03 9.96 -8.94
N PRO A 21 7.19 11.27 -9.22
CA PRO A 21 6.06 12.18 -9.33
C PRO A 21 5.21 11.85 -10.55
N LEU A 22 3.90 11.74 -10.36
CA LEU A 22 2.93 11.50 -11.43
C LEU A 22 2.29 12.81 -11.89
N TYR A 23 1.74 13.59 -10.95
CA TYR A 23 1.08 14.86 -11.25
C TYR A 23 1.02 15.76 -10.02
N ARG A 24 0.61 17.02 -10.22
CA ARG A 24 0.39 17.99 -9.15
C ARG A 24 -1.08 18.39 -9.08
N THR A 25 -1.60 18.56 -7.87
CA THR A 25 -2.98 19.00 -7.66
C THR A 25 -3.05 20.09 -6.61
N ARG A 26 -4.02 21.00 -6.74
CA ARG A 26 -4.31 22.00 -5.69
C ARG A 26 -4.92 21.26 -4.49
N SER A 27 -4.40 21.55 -3.32
CA SER A 27 -4.91 20.98 -2.07
C SER A 27 -5.25 22.10 -1.11
N GLU A 28 -6.28 21.86 -0.29
CA GLU A 28 -6.66 22.76 0.78
C GLU A 28 -5.64 22.68 1.91
N ARG A 29 -5.38 23.80 2.58
CA ARG A 29 -4.52 23.81 3.78
C ARG A 29 -5.32 23.18 4.92
N PRO A 30 -4.79 22.15 5.59
CA PRO A 30 -5.53 21.52 6.67
C PRO A 30 -5.57 22.49 7.85
N LEU A 31 -6.76 22.68 8.46
CA LEU A 31 -6.88 23.47 9.68
C LEU A 31 -6.04 22.80 10.78
N PRO A 32 -5.27 23.56 11.59
CA PRO A 32 -4.38 22.98 12.62
C PRO A 32 -5.07 22.02 13.60
N GLU A 33 -6.38 22.20 13.82
CA GLU A 33 -7.20 21.37 14.70
C GLU A 33 -7.47 19.96 14.16
N GLN A 34 -7.34 19.72 12.85
CA GLN A 34 -7.68 18.44 12.21
C GLN A 34 -6.57 17.38 12.29
N ILE A 35 -5.38 17.74 12.79
CA ILE A 35 -4.27 16.79 12.95
C ILE A 35 -4.42 16.07 14.29
N PRO A 36 -4.59 14.72 14.32
CA PRO A 36 -4.75 13.99 15.58
C PRO A 36 -3.51 14.15 16.47
N LEU A 37 -3.73 14.34 17.77
CA LEU A 37 -2.68 14.58 18.77
C LEU A 37 -1.56 13.53 18.72
N ALA A 38 -1.90 12.26 18.51
CA ALA A 38 -0.94 11.16 18.39
C ALA A 38 0.08 11.33 17.26
N PHE A 39 -0.29 12.03 16.18
CA PHE A 39 0.58 12.23 15.01
C PHE A 39 1.22 13.62 14.95
N ARG A 40 0.83 14.56 15.83
CA ARG A 40 1.37 15.94 15.85
C ARG A 40 2.87 16.00 16.10
N GLY A 41 3.44 15.07 16.89
CA GLY A 41 4.88 15.00 17.15
C GLY A 41 5.68 14.51 15.95
N LEU A 42 5.19 13.46 15.30
CA LEU A 42 5.83 12.82 14.13
C LEU A 42 5.80 13.73 12.89
N LEU A 43 4.69 14.46 12.70
CA LEU A 43 4.47 15.36 11.56
C LEU A 43 5.26 16.67 11.64
N ARG A 44 5.73 17.06 12.84
CA ARG A 44 6.36 18.36 13.08
C ARG A 44 7.80 18.48 12.57
N GLN A 45 8.46 17.38 12.21
CA GLN A 45 9.92 17.37 12.10
C GLN A 45 10.52 17.49 10.69
N SER A 46 9.81 17.24 9.57
CA SER A 46 10.50 17.22 8.26
C SER A 46 9.65 17.47 7.00
N GLN A 47 8.41 17.94 7.13
CA GLN A 47 7.58 18.20 5.95
C GLN A 47 7.94 19.59 5.36
N PRO A 48 8.34 19.69 4.08
CA PRO A 48 8.53 20.99 3.44
C PRO A 48 7.24 21.81 3.53
N PRO A 49 7.35 23.16 3.62
CA PRO A 49 6.19 24.01 3.83
C PRO A 49 5.14 23.78 2.74
N PHE A 50 3.90 23.55 3.15
CA PHE A 50 2.78 23.32 2.24
C PHE A 50 2.45 24.62 1.49
N THR A 51 2.59 24.61 0.16
CA THR A 51 2.42 25.77 -0.73
C THR A 51 1.06 25.81 -1.43
N GLY A 52 0.05 25.06 -0.94
CA GLY A 52 -1.26 24.92 -1.60
C GLY A 52 -1.28 23.89 -2.73
N MET A 53 -0.16 23.21 -2.96
CA MET A 53 -0.01 22.16 -3.97
C MET A 53 0.42 20.86 -3.30
N THR A 54 -0.18 19.76 -3.76
CA THR A 54 0.22 18.40 -3.41
C THR A 54 0.77 17.72 -4.66
N VAL A 55 1.97 17.17 -4.56
CA VAL A 55 2.52 16.26 -5.58
C VAL A 55 1.98 14.86 -5.31
N VAL A 56 1.29 14.28 -6.28
CA VAL A 56 0.92 12.86 -6.24
C VAL A 56 2.04 12.07 -6.91
N ALA A 57 2.59 11.11 -6.19
CA ALA A 57 3.69 10.26 -6.63
C ALA A 57 3.32 8.77 -6.50
N ILE A 58 4.10 7.91 -7.15
CA ILE A 58 4.09 6.47 -6.94
C ILE A 58 5.40 6.02 -6.33
N ASN A 59 5.32 5.18 -5.30
CA ASN A 59 6.49 4.67 -4.60
C ASN A 59 7.10 3.47 -5.33
N VAL A 60 8.43 3.45 -5.50
CA VAL A 60 9.10 2.35 -6.21
C VAL A 60 9.02 1.06 -5.40
N GLY A 61 9.41 1.10 -4.13
CA GLY A 61 9.48 -0.09 -3.28
C GLY A 61 8.13 -0.58 -2.74
N GLY A 62 7.17 0.33 -2.62
CA GLY A 62 5.84 0.06 -2.05
C GLY A 62 4.71 -0.03 -3.05
N ALA A 63 4.93 0.34 -4.31
CA ALA A 63 3.94 0.12 -5.36
C ALA A 63 4.53 -0.59 -6.58
N LEU A 64 5.57 -0.04 -7.20
CA LEU A 64 6.07 -0.60 -8.48
C LEU A 64 6.68 -1.99 -8.33
N VAL A 65 7.62 -2.18 -7.41
CA VAL A 65 8.27 -3.48 -7.17
C VAL A 65 7.24 -4.54 -6.77
N PRO A 66 6.33 -4.29 -5.80
CA PRO A 66 5.26 -5.23 -5.46
C PRO A 66 4.31 -5.52 -6.61
N LEU A 67 3.96 -4.52 -7.44
CA LEU A 67 3.08 -4.70 -8.59
C LEU A 67 3.72 -5.61 -9.64
N PHE A 68 4.99 -5.39 -9.98
CA PHE A 68 5.71 -6.25 -10.91
C PHE A 68 5.89 -7.67 -10.36
N PHE A 69 6.15 -7.81 -9.06
CA PHE A 69 6.26 -9.13 -8.47
C PHE A 69 4.91 -9.85 -8.38
N SER A 70 3.82 -9.13 -8.12
CA SER A 70 2.46 -9.70 -8.19
C SER A 70 2.16 -10.23 -9.60
N PHE A 71 2.54 -9.47 -10.64
CA PHE A 71 2.42 -9.92 -12.02
C PHE A 71 3.29 -11.16 -12.29
N TYR A 72 4.54 -11.17 -11.82
CA TYR A 72 5.42 -12.34 -11.92
C TYR A 72 4.80 -13.57 -11.25
N LEU A 73 4.30 -13.45 -10.01
CA LEU A 73 3.67 -14.56 -9.30
C LEU A 73 2.42 -15.06 -10.03
N PHE A 74 1.59 -14.16 -10.56
CA PHE A 74 0.40 -14.56 -11.32
C PHE A 74 0.75 -15.35 -12.58
N GLN A 75 1.84 -15.01 -13.26
CA GLN A 75 2.30 -15.73 -14.46
C GLN A 75 2.98 -17.07 -14.15
N ASN A 76 3.47 -17.25 -12.92
CA ASN A 76 4.27 -18.42 -12.51
C ASN A 76 3.58 -19.31 -11.47
N SER A 77 2.38 -18.94 -11.02
CA SER A 77 1.54 -19.74 -10.14
C SER A 77 0.32 -20.16 -10.95
N ASP A 78 -0.06 -21.44 -10.91
CA ASP A 78 -1.20 -21.98 -11.68
C ASP A 78 -2.57 -21.54 -11.11
N ILE A 79 -2.67 -20.29 -10.64
CA ILE A 79 -3.87 -19.66 -10.11
C ILE A 79 -4.68 -19.08 -11.28
N ASP A 80 -5.96 -19.40 -11.34
CA ASP A 80 -6.83 -18.83 -12.37
C ASP A 80 -7.15 -17.35 -12.12
N LEU A 81 -7.52 -16.66 -13.20
CA LEU A 81 -7.82 -15.23 -13.18
C LEU A 81 -9.03 -14.91 -12.28
N PHE A 82 -10.04 -15.79 -12.23
CA PHE A 82 -11.25 -15.53 -11.45
C PHE A 82 -10.95 -15.60 -9.94
N THR A 83 -10.18 -16.60 -9.51
CA THR A 83 -9.67 -16.71 -8.13
C THR A 83 -8.85 -15.49 -7.74
N THR A 84 -7.91 -15.07 -8.59
CA THR A 84 -7.08 -13.88 -8.34
C THR A 84 -7.91 -12.60 -8.20
N LEU A 85 -8.85 -12.37 -9.12
CA LEU A 85 -9.72 -11.19 -9.11
C LEU A 85 -10.67 -11.19 -7.90
N SER A 86 -11.23 -12.34 -7.53
CA SER A 86 -12.13 -12.45 -6.38
C SER A 86 -11.42 -12.15 -5.06
N ALA A 87 -10.24 -12.76 -4.81
CA ALA A 87 -9.43 -12.46 -3.63
C ALA A 87 -9.00 -10.99 -3.58
N THR A 88 -8.57 -10.44 -4.73
CA THR A 88 -8.19 -9.03 -4.86
C THR A 88 -9.36 -8.10 -4.57
N LEU A 89 -10.57 -8.42 -5.03
CA LEU A 89 -11.77 -7.63 -4.77
C LEU A 89 -12.11 -7.61 -3.28
N VAL A 90 -12.06 -8.77 -2.61
CA VAL A 90 -12.29 -8.85 -1.15
C VAL A 90 -11.26 -8.00 -0.41
N MET A 91 -9.98 -8.15 -0.75
CA MET A 91 -8.90 -7.36 -0.17
C MET A 91 -9.07 -5.86 -0.43
N THR A 92 -9.51 -5.48 -1.64
CA THR A 92 -9.77 -4.08 -2.01
C THR A 92 -10.85 -3.47 -1.12
N VAL A 93 -11.99 -4.15 -0.95
CA VAL A 93 -13.10 -3.67 -0.11
C VAL A 93 -12.66 -3.54 1.34
N LEU A 94 -11.94 -4.53 1.86
CA LEU A 94 -11.41 -4.53 3.22
C LEU A 94 -10.42 -3.39 3.44
N CYS A 95 -9.41 -3.26 2.57
CA CYS A 95 -8.38 -2.22 2.66
C CYS A 95 -8.97 -0.81 2.50
N TYR A 96 -9.98 -0.65 1.65
CA TYR A 96 -10.74 0.60 1.56
C TYR A 96 -11.44 0.88 2.90
N GLY A 97 -12.17 -0.07 3.48
CA GLY A 97 -12.92 0.15 4.72
C GLY A 97 -12.05 0.52 5.94
N VAL A 98 -10.83 -0.02 6.02
CA VAL A 98 -9.93 0.19 7.18
C VAL A 98 -8.95 1.34 6.99
N SER A 99 -8.71 1.79 5.75
CA SER A 99 -7.86 2.94 5.47
C SER A 99 -8.59 4.26 5.70
N ARG A 100 -7.85 5.31 6.05
CA ARG A 100 -8.40 6.66 6.26
C ARG A 100 -7.41 7.73 5.80
N PRO A 101 -7.86 8.81 5.14
CA PRO A 101 -7.02 9.97 4.88
C PRO A 101 -6.78 10.71 6.20
N ILE A 102 -5.52 10.87 6.58
CA ILE A 102 -5.09 11.62 7.76
C ILE A 102 -4.41 12.91 7.30
N PRO A 103 -4.96 14.10 7.65
CA PRO A 103 -4.38 15.39 7.29
C PRO A 103 -2.90 15.51 7.65
N GLY A 104 -2.10 15.99 6.72
CA GLY A 104 -0.63 16.13 6.85
C GLY A 104 0.17 14.82 6.80
N LEU A 105 -0.46 13.65 6.91
CA LEU A 105 0.23 12.35 6.91
C LEU A 105 0.03 11.57 5.61
N GLY A 106 -1.13 11.67 4.98
CA GLY A 106 -1.49 10.87 3.80
C GLY A 106 -2.59 9.87 4.11
N ILE A 107 -2.63 8.76 3.40
CA ILE A 107 -3.56 7.66 3.67
C ILE A 107 -2.90 6.71 4.65
N ALA A 108 -3.57 6.40 5.76
CA ALA A 108 -3.08 5.48 6.77
C ALA A 108 -4.06 4.30 6.96
N MET A 109 -3.53 3.15 7.32
CA MET A 109 -4.31 1.98 7.71
C MET A 109 -3.58 1.19 8.80
N PRO A 110 -4.28 0.35 9.58
CA PRO A 110 -3.62 -0.49 10.57
C PRO A 110 -2.71 -1.53 9.91
N ILE A 111 -1.44 -1.54 10.32
CA ILE A 111 -0.33 -2.25 9.66
C ILE A 111 -0.59 -3.75 9.47
N PHE A 112 -1.17 -4.43 10.46
CA PHE A 112 -1.37 -5.88 10.44
C PHE A 112 -2.66 -6.35 9.77
N ILE A 113 -3.61 -5.44 9.47
CA ILE A 113 -4.90 -5.87 8.94
C ILE A 113 -4.75 -6.48 7.53
N ALA A 114 -4.03 -5.81 6.62
CA ALA A 114 -3.86 -6.32 5.26
C ALA A 114 -3.09 -7.66 5.21
N PRO A 115 -1.93 -7.82 5.87
CA PRO A 115 -1.18 -9.08 5.83
C PRO A 115 -1.97 -10.26 6.40
N ILE A 116 -2.64 -10.08 7.53
CA ILE A 116 -3.43 -11.14 8.17
C ILE A 116 -4.64 -11.48 7.31
N ALA A 117 -5.35 -10.47 6.80
CA ALA A 117 -6.50 -10.70 5.94
C ALA A 117 -6.10 -11.41 4.65
N ALA A 118 -5.02 -10.99 3.99
CA ALA A 118 -4.51 -11.64 2.78
C ALA A 118 -4.20 -13.12 3.03
N ALA A 119 -3.49 -13.43 4.10
CA ALA A 119 -3.19 -14.81 4.47
C ALA A 119 -4.46 -15.64 4.69
N LEU A 120 -5.40 -15.16 5.50
CA LEU A 120 -6.63 -15.89 5.80
C LEU A 120 -7.50 -16.07 4.56
N ILE A 121 -7.70 -15.01 3.77
CA ILE A 121 -8.51 -15.04 2.55
C ILE A 121 -7.90 -16.02 1.55
N SER A 122 -6.58 -15.98 1.35
CA SER A 122 -5.92 -16.86 0.39
C SER A 122 -5.90 -18.32 0.83
N VAL A 123 -5.70 -18.60 2.13
CA VAL A 123 -5.82 -19.97 2.67
C VAL A 123 -7.24 -20.51 2.51
N ILE A 124 -8.28 -19.66 2.63
CA ILE A 124 -9.68 -20.08 2.47
C ILE A 124 -10.04 -20.31 1.00
N ILE A 125 -9.62 -19.42 0.10
CA ILE A 125 -10.03 -19.44 -1.32
C ILE A 125 -9.24 -20.49 -2.10
N ASP A 126 -7.91 -20.51 -1.95
CA ASP A 126 -7.03 -21.45 -2.66
C ASP A 126 -5.89 -21.88 -1.72
N PRO A 127 -6.12 -22.89 -0.88
CA PRO A 127 -5.10 -23.40 0.05
C PRO A 127 -3.80 -23.81 -0.65
N ALA A 128 -3.91 -24.40 -1.85
CA ALA A 128 -2.78 -24.95 -2.60
C ALA A 128 -1.83 -23.85 -3.10
N HIS A 129 -2.37 -22.68 -3.44
CA HIS A 129 -1.61 -21.52 -3.90
C HIS A 129 -1.73 -20.33 -2.94
N SER A 130 -1.94 -20.59 -1.65
CA SER A 130 -2.26 -19.56 -0.66
C SER A 130 -1.16 -18.51 -0.51
N ALA A 131 0.12 -18.91 -0.57
CA ALA A 131 1.26 -17.99 -0.53
C ALA A 131 1.29 -16.98 -1.70
N PRO A 132 1.34 -17.41 -2.98
CA PRO A 132 1.30 -16.47 -4.10
C PRO A 132 0.00 -15.66 -4.17
N LEU A 133 -1.15 -16.28 -3.87
CA LEU A 133 -2.44 -15.58 -3.85
C LEU A 133 -2.47 -14.49 -2.76
N ALA A 134 -1.89 -14.73 -1.58
CA ALA A 134 -1.82 -13.75 -0.49
C ALA A 134 -0.97 -12.56 -0.89
N TYR A 135 0.17 -12.80 -1.54
CA TYR A 135 1.00 -11.72 -2.05
C TYR A 135 0.25 -10.87 -3.07
N ILE A 136 -0.34 -11.51 -4.09
CA ILE A 136 -1.00 -10.82 -5.21
C ILE A 136 -2.21 -10.03 -4.70
N SER A 137 -3.15 -10.72 -4.04
CA SER A 137 -4.41 -10.11 -3.59
C SER A 137 -4.19 -9.06 -2.50
N GLY A 138 -3.22 -9.27 -1.60
CA GLY A 138 -2.85 -8.31 -0.59
C GLY A 138 -2.20 -7.06 -1.18
N THR A 139 -1.25 -7.22 -2.10
CA THR A 139 -0.60 -6.09 -2.78
C THR A 139 -1.60 -5.28 -3.60
N LEU A 140 -2.33 -5.94 -4.49
CA LEU A 140 -3.30 -5.26 -5.36
C LEU A 140 -4.45 -4.67 -4.54
N GLY A 141 -4.96 -5.39 -3.53
CA GLY A 141 -6.03 -4.91 -2.69
C GLY A 141 -5.66 -3.70 -1.84
N VAL A 142 -4.42 -3.63 -1.32
CA VAL A 142 -3.93 -2.43 -0.63
C VAL A 142 -3.78 -1.26 -1.61
N LEU A 143 -3.11 -1.46 -2.76
CA LEU A 143 -2.91 -0.39 -3.73
C LEU A 143 -4.24 0.15 -4.28
N ILE A 144 -5.18 -0.72 -4.63
CA ILE A 144 -6.47 -0.31 -5.16
C ILE A 144 -7.32 0.30 -4.02
N GLY A 145 -7.51 -0.46 -2.94
CA GLY A 145 -8.44 -0.13 -1.87
C GLY A 145 -7.99 1.02 -0.99
N ALA A 146 -6.75 0.99 -0.51
CA ALA A 146 -6.23 2.05 0.34
C ALA A 146 -5.82 3.28 -0.47
N ASP A 147 -5.12 3.12 -1.61
CA ASP A 147 -4.57 4.26 -2.33
C ASP A 147 -5.46 4.76 -3.49
N LEU A 148 -5.68 3.95 -4.52
CA LEU A 148 -6.31 4.41 -5.76
C LEU A 148 -7.75 4.91 -5.56
N LEU A 149 -8.56 4.18 -4.78
CA LEU A 149 -9.94 4.56 -4.48
C LEU A 149 -10.06 5.80 -3.57
N ARG A 150 -8.94 6.29 -3.01
CA ARG A 150 -8.88 7.49 -2.16
C ARG A 150 -8.17 8.67 -2.80
N LEU A 151 -7.74 8.58 -4.07
CA LEU A 151 -7.03 9.68 -4.75
C LEU A 151 -7.81 11.00 -4.76
N ASN A 152 -9.14 10.93 -4.82
CA ASN A 152 -10.01 12.11 -4.74
C ASN A 152 -9.97 12.82 -3.37
N GLN A 153 -9.62 12.11 -2.30
CA GLN A 153 -9.52 12.63 -0.93
C GLN A 153 -8.17 13.30 -0.68
N ILE A 154 -7.14 13.03 -1.49
CA ILE A 154 -5.80 13.60 -1.33
C ILE A 154 -5.82 15.14 -1.34
N LYS A 155 -6.71 15.75 -2.13
CA LYS A 155 -6.89 17.21 -2.20
C LYS A 155 -7.29 17.86 -0.87
N LYS A 156 -7.77 17.07 0.09
CA LYS A 156 -8.23 17.52 1.41
C LYS A 156 -7.20 17.23 2.52
N ILE A 157 -6.12 16.51 2.19
CA ILE A 157 -5.11 16.08 3.17
C ILE A 157 -4.15 17.23 3.50
N GLY A 158 -3.87 18.11 2.54
CA GLY A 158 -3.02 19.27 2.78
C GLY A 158 -1.56 18.93 3.05
N ALA A 159 -1.08 17.81 2.50
CA ALA A 159 0.32 17.39 2.54
C ALA A 159 1.05 17.85 1.25
N PRO A 160 2.34 18.24 1.32
CA PRO A 160 3.13 18.64 0.16
C PRO A 160 3.30 17.49 -0.85
N MET A 161 3.28 16.24 -0.39
CA MET A 161 3.36 15.05 -1.22
C MET A 161 2.41 13.96 -0.68
N ALA A 162 1.75 13.27 -1.60
CA ALA A 162 1.01 12.05 -1.34
C ALA A 162 1.56 10.95 -2.26
N SER A 163 1.97 9.82 -1.68
CA SER A 163 2.59 8.74 -2.43
C SER A 163 1.75 7.47 -2.39
N ILE A 164 1.41 6.94 -3.56
CA ILE A 164 0.77 5.64 -3.76
C ILE A 164 1.79 4.55 -3.42
N GLY A 165 1.44 3.63 -2.53
CA GLY A 165 2.40 2.68 -1.94
C GLY A 165 3.39 3.34 -0.98
N GLY A 166 3.11 4.54 -0.47
CA GLY A 166 3.96 5.27 0.47
C GLY A 166 3.87 4.75 1.90
N ALA A 167 4.46 5.47 2.87
CA ALA A 167 4.66 4.99 4.25
C ALA A 167 3.41 4.42 4.98
N GLY A 168 2.19 4.83 4.62
CA GLY A 168 0.97 4.26 5.20
C GLY A 168 0.51 2.91 4.60
N THR A 169 0.89 2.61 3.36
CA THR A 169 0.52 1.39 2.63
C THR A 169 1.71 0.45 2.36
N PHE A 170 2.92 1.00 2.34
CA PHE A 170 4.18 0.25 2.27
C PHE A 170 4.26 -0.83 3.35
N ASP A 171 3.94 -0.49 4.61
CA ASP A 171 4.00 -1.44 5.73
C ASP A 171 3.07 -2.64 5.51
N GLY A 172 1.85 -2.37 5.00
CA GLY A 172 0.89 -3.42 4.66
C GLY A 172 1.39 -4.32 3.54
N ILE A 173 1.92 -3.74 2.45
CA ILE A 173 2.41 -4.50 1.29
C ILE A 173 3.68 -5.29 1.63
N PHE A 174 4.62 -4.65 2.32
CA PHE A 174 5.87 -5.26 2.75
C PHE A 174 5.66 -6.45 3.69
N ILE A 175 4.82 -6.28 4.72
CA ILE A 175 4.53 -7.35 5.67
C ILE A 175 3.69 -8.43 5.00
N THR A 176 2.77 -8.09 4.07
CA THR A 176 2.06 -9.10 3.29
C THR A 176 3.04 -9.96 2.49
N GLY A 177 4.12 -9.36 1.96
CA GLY A 177 5.20 -10.10 1.33
C GLY A 177 5.91 -11.09 2.25
N ILE A 178 6.19 -10.68 3.50
CA ILE A 178 6.78 -11.58 4.51
C ILE A 178 5.82 -12.70 4.87
N VAL A 179 4.54 -12.38 5.11
CA VAL A 179 3.52 -13.37 5.48
C VAL A 179 3.30 -14.38 4.36
N ALA A 180 3.28 -13.94 3.09
CA ALA A 180 3.21 -14.83 1.94
C ALA A 180 4.38 -15.82 1.90
N VAL A 181 5.60 -15.39 2.25
CA VAL A 181 6.76 -16.30 2.36
C VAL A 181 6.60 -17.30 3.50
N LEU A 182 5.98 -16.91 4.62
CA LEU A 182 5.73 -17.82 5.75
C LEU A 182 4.64 -18.87 5.46
N LEU A 183 3.79 -18.64 4.45
CA LEU A 183 2.80 -19.60 3.98
C LEU A 183 3.37 -20.61 2.96
N ALA A 184 4.57 -20.35 2.43
CA ALA A 184 5.20 -21.12 1.36
C ALA A 184 6.07 -22.28 1.84
#